data_AF-A0A3D1G6N9-F1
#
_entry.id   AF-A0A3D1G6N9-F1
#
_cell.length_a   1.000
_cell.length_b   1.000
_cell.length_c   1.000
_cell.angle_alpha   90.00
_cell.angle_beta   90.00
_cell.angle_gamma   90.00
#
_symmetry.space_group_name_H-M   'P 1'
#
loop_
_entity.id
_entity.type
_entity.pdbx_description
1 polymer ?
#
loop_
_entity_poly.entity_id
_entity_poly.type
_entity_poly.pdbx_seq_one_letter_code
_entity_poly.pdbx_strand_id
1 'polypeptide(L)'
;MTRPLFLCFLVFLFSSFQAAMASPEFEELLARNAKLIHKSSSKTVDPVLAEIQEFGGQAAAEFMETWKDKKLYYVKKTGQFVLAEPAGKNDAGKKMVSVIDAISKQPLGQMVAKSVKQIKPNSGVRAKIATTLVPIQLTSDDIEVRRGGLDAMSRDIQPGHLLPLQRAIEAETDPDLKSRMEQVYVYAAIAHGTDAGEVEAAILSLRDNLSLETRAALNPLLTSQVKVAVELPGDVNIARIITPGVSVKKSDGTSGSVM
;
A
#
# COMPACT_ATOMS: atom_id res chain seq x y z
N MET A 1 0.48 15.77 73.59
CA MET A 1 0.62 14.58 72.73
C MET A 1 0.05 14.94 71.36
N THR A 2 0.94 15.02 70.38
CA THR A 2 0.78 15.66 69.08
C THR A 2 0.04 14.76 68.09
N ARG A 3 -0.94 15.30 67.36
CA ARG A 3 -1.63 14.64 66.24
C ARG A 3 -0.86 14.92 64.94
N PRO A 4 -0.43 13.91 64.17
CA PRO A 4 0.17 14.17 62.86
C PRO A 4 -0.94 14.45 61.82
N LEU A 5 -0.85 15.63 61.21
CA LEU A 5 -1.66 16.08 60.09
C LEU A 5 -1.12 15.42 58.81
N PHE A 6 -1.88 14.51 58.19
CA PHE A 6 -1.50 13.87 56.93
C PHE A 6 -1.90 14.81 55.77
N LEU A 7 -0.92 15.43 55.12
CA LEU A 7 -1.09 16.31 53.97
C LEU A 7 -1.11 15.44 52.70
N CYS A 8 -2.30 15.17 52.15
CA CYS A 8 -2.43 14.51 50.84
C CYS A 8 -2.05 15.47 49.71
N PHE A 9 -0.88 15.22 49.10
CA PHE A 9 -0.41 15.93 47.91
C PHE A 9 -1.10 15.32 46.68
N LEU A 10 -2.12 15.99 46.15
CA LEU A 10 -2.83 15.57 44.95
C LEU A 10 -2.00 16.00 43.72
N VAL A 11 -1.23 15.08 43.15
CA VAL A 11 -0.48 15.29 41.90
C VAL A 11 -1.48 15.27 40.74
N PHE A 12 -1.84 16.45 40.24
CA PHE A 12 -2.51 16.58 38.95
C PHE A 12 -1.51 16.24 37.83
N LEU A 13 -1.60 15.01 37.32
CA LEU A 13 -1.02 14.62 36.04
C LEU A 13 -1.72 15.41 34.93
N PHE A 14 -1.13 16.53 34.53
CA PHE A 14 -1.45 17.17 33.25
C PHE A 14 -0.96 16.24 32.14
N SER A 15 -1.84 15.34 31.68
CA SER A 15 -1.70 14.73 30.37
C SER A 15 -1.85 15.84 29.33
N SER A 16 -0.71 16.34 28.87
CA SER A 16 -0.63 17.17 27.67
C SER A 16 -1.19 16.35 26.51
N PHE A 17 -2.46 16.59 26.15
CA PHE A 17 -2.98 16.23 24.84
C PHE A 17 -2.19 17.09 23.84
N GLN A 18 -1.06 16.58 23.38
CA GLN A 18 -0.40 17.11 22.19
C GLN A 18 -1.37 16.80 21.05
N ALA A 19 -2.19 17.79 20.70
CA ALA A 19 -2.81 17.79 19.38
C ALA A 19 -1.66 17.63 18.39
N ALA A 20 -1.65 16.52 17.67
CA ALA A 20 -0.68 16.28 16.60
C ALA A 20 -0.77 17.49 15.66
N MET A 21 0.20 18.40 15.77
CA MET A 21 0.28 19.51 14.84
C MET A 21 0.49 18.87 13.48
N ALA A 22 -0.40 19.15 12.53
CA ALA A 22 -0.17 18.87 11.13
C ALA A 22 1.25 19.33 10.79
N SER A 23 2.10 18.41 10.34
CA SER A 23 3.50 18.70 10.08
C SER A 23 3.58 19.67 8.89
N PRO A 24 4.06 20.91 9.09
CA PRO A 24 4.18 21.89 8.00
C PRO A 24 4.96 21.36 6.79
N GLU A 25 5.90 20.45 7.05
CA GLU A 25 6.70 19.73 6.04
C GLU A 25 5.85 18.88 5.08
N PHE A 26 4.81 18.21 5.59
CA PHE A 26 3.89 17.43 4.75
C PHE A 26 3.00 18.33 3.92
N GLU A 27 2.52 19.44 4.50
CA GLU A 27 1.77 20.45 3.75
C GLU A 27 2.62 21.04 2.61
N GLU A 28 3.89 21.34 2.86
CA GLU A 28 4.84 21.80 1.85
C GLU A 28 5.06 20.74 0.76
N LEU A 29 5.18 19.46 1.13
CA LEU A 29 5.28 18.32 0.20
C LEU A 29 4.08 18.23 -0.73
N LEU A 30 2.89 18.35 -0.18
CA LEU A 30 1.66 18.31 -0.97
C LEU A 30 1.54 19.57 -1.84
N ALA A 31 1.93 20.74 -1.34
CA ALA A 31 1.87 22.00 -2.07
C ALA A 31 2.80 21.99 -3.30
N ARG A 32 4.06 21.57 -3.16
CA ARG A 32 5.01 21.47 -4.29
C ARG A 32 4.55 20.45 -5.35
N ASN A 33 3.88 19.38 -4.92
CA ASN A 33 3.35 18.34 -5.79
C ASN A 33 1.90 18.56 -6.25
N ALA A 34 1.27 19.69 -5.89
CA ALA A 34 -0.17 19.88 -6.02
C ALA A 34 -0.67 19.73 -7.47
N LYS A 35 0.10 20.19 -8.45
CA LYS A 35 -0.27 20.08 -9.88
C LYS A 35 -0.41 18.61 -10.32
N LEU A 36 0.50 17.74 -9.87
CA LEU A 36 0.48 16.31 -10.18
C LEU A 36 -0.62 15.58 -9.41
N ILE A 37 -0.94 16.01 -8.19
CA ILE A 37 -2.06 15.46 -7.41
C ILE A 37 -3.41 15.86 -8.02
N HIS A 38 -3.59 17.15 -8.35
CA HIS A 38 -4.82 17.68 -8.97
C HIS A 38 -5.14 17.02 -10.33
N LYS A 39 -4.10 16.75 -11.12
CA LYS A 39 -4.20 16.14 -12.45
C LYS A 39 -3.43 14.82 -12.50
N SER A 40 -3.72 13.95 -11.55
CA SER A 40 -3.05 12.66 -11.39
C SER A 40 -3.13 11.80 -12.66
N SER A 41 -1.98 11.30 -13.09
CA SER A 41 -1.83 10.37 -14.21
C SER A 41 -0.97 9.19 -13.77
N SER A 42 -1.36 7.98 -14.16
CA SER A 42 -0.59 6.77 -13.84
C SER A 42 0.82 6.81 -14.44
N LYS A 43 1.07 7.67 -15.44
CA LYS A 43 2.40 7.83 -16.05
C LYS A 43 3.34 8.74 -15.27
N THR A 44 2.82 9.58 -14.38
CA THR A 44 3.60 10.68 -13.76
C THR A 44 3.40 10.79 -12.26
N VAL A 45 2.60 9.91 -11.65
CA VAL A 45 2.28 9.97 -10.22
C VAL A 45 3.36 9.36 -9.34
N ASP A 46 4.19 8.46 -9.88
CA ASP A 46 5.18 7.68 -9.10
C ASP A 46 6.14 8.53 -8.28
N PRO A 47 6.74 9.63 -8.80
CA PRO A 47 7.63 10.45 -7.98
C PRO A 47 6.92 11.07 -6.77
N VAL A 48 5.66 11.49 -6.93
CA VAL A 48 4.85 12.04 -5.84
C VAL A 48 4.56 10.97 -4.80
N LEU A 49 4.24 9.76 -5.23
CA LEU A 49 3.96 8.63 -4.34
C LEU A 49 5.21 8.22 -3.57
N ALA A 50 6.38 8.22 -4.20
CA ALA A 50 7.66 7.96 -3.54
C ALA A 50 7.94 8.99 -2.45
N GLU A 51 7.76 10.29 -2.72
CA GLU A 51 7.94 11.33 -1.71
C GLU A 51 6.96 11.18 -0.52
N ILE A 52 5.68 10.89 -0.79
CA ILE A 52 4.69 10.68 0.27
C ILE A 52 5.03 9.41 1.09
N GLN A 53 5.53 8.36 0.43
CA GLN A 53 5.95 7.13 1.11
C GLN A 53 7.17 7.34 1.98
N GLU A 54 8.16 8.07 1.50
CA GLU A 54 9.36 8.42 2.25
C GLU A 54 9.03 9.31 3.46
N PHE A 55 8.07 10.22 3.32
CA PHE A 55 7.53 10.98 4.45
C PHE A 55 6.88 10.06 5.50
N GLY A 56 6.06 9.11 5.05
CA GLY A 56 5.47 8.07 5.89
C GLY A 56 4.54 8.61 7.00
N GLY A 57 4.25 7.75 7.96
CA GLY A 57 3.40 8.07 9.11
C GLY A 57 1.90 8.17 8.80
N GLN A 58 1.11 8.41 9.86
CA GLN A 58 -0.36 8.40 9.81
C GLN A 58 -0.93 9.46 8.85
N ALA A 59 -0.34 10.66 8.83
CA ALA A 59 -0.81 11.75 7.96
C ALA A 59 -0.67 11.39 6.47
N ALA A 60 0.44 10.78 6.07
CA ALA A 60 0.64 10.30 4.71
C ALA A 60 -0.35 9.19 4.36
N ALA A 61 -0.52 8.20 5.26
CA ALA A 61 -1.44 7.10 5.05
C ALA A 61 -2.88 7.60 4.83
N GLU A 62 -3.41 8.43 5.73
CA GLU A 62 -4.76 8.99 5.62
C GLU A 62 -4.95 9.85 4.37
N PHE A 63 -3.95 10.65 4.01
CA PHE A 63 -4.00 11.45 2.78
C PHE A 63 -4.08 10.56 1.54
N MET A 64 -3.24 9.53 1.47
CA MET A 64 -3.25 8.56 0.37
C MET A 64 -4.56 7.77 0.30
N GLU A 65 -5.13 7.38 1.44
CA GLU A 65 -6.43 6.71 1.52
C GLU A 65 -7.56 7.59 1.00
N THR A 66 -7.66 8.83 1.50
CA THR A 66 -8.69 9.78 1.03
C THR A 66 -8.53 10.12 -0.45
N TRP A 67 -7.29 10.19 -0.95
CA TRP A 67 -7.01 10.36 -2.37
C TRP A 67 -7.47 9.15 -3.18
N LYS A 68 -7.04 7.93 -2.80
CA LYS A 68 -7.43 6.66 -3.42
C LYS A 68 -8.95 6.50 -3.50
N ASP A 69 -9.64 6.85 -2.42
CA ASP A 69 -11.08 6.66 -2.27
C ASP A 69 -11.92 7.77 -2.91
N LYS A 70 -11.28 8.71 -3.64
CA LYS A 70 -11.92 9.85 -4.29
C LYS A 70 -12.63 10.80 -3.30
N LYS A 71 -12.21 10.80 -2.03
CA LYS A 71 -12.74 11.70 -1.00
C LYS A 71 -11.99 13.04 -0.98
N LEU A 72 -10.84 13.12 -1.64
CA LEU A 72 -10.02 14.32 -1.70
C LEU A 72 -10.56 15.37 -2.69
N TYR A 73 -10.58 16.63 -2.25
CA TYR A 73 -10.92 17.81 -3.03
C TYR A 73 -9.81 18.85 -2.91
N TYR A 74 -9.86 19.88 -3.76
CA TYR A 74 -9.08 21.08 -3.57
C TYR A 74 -9.93 22.34 -3.73
N VAL A 75 -9.61 23.38 -2.97
CA VAL A 75 -10.21 24.71 -3.10
C VAL A 75 -9.62 25.39 -4.34
N LYS A 76 -10.45 25.77 -5.32
CA LYS A 76 -9.96 26.28 -6.62
C LYS A 76 -9.14 27.56 -6.52
N LYS A 77 -9.42 28.40 -5.51
CA LYS A 77 -8.76 29.70 -5.34
C LYS A 77 -7.35 29.56 -4.72
N THR A 78 -7.20 28.66 -3.76
CA THR A 78 -5.97 28.51 -2.96
C THR A 78 -5.15 27.28 -3.34
N GLY A 79 -5.77 26.27 -3.94
CA GLY A 79 -5.15 24.97 -4.17
C GLY A 79 -5.10 24.07 -2.93
N GLN A 80 -5.61 24.54 -1.78
CA GLN A 80 -5.61 23.77 -0.53
C GLN A 80 -6.40 22.47 -0.66
N PHE A 81 -5.80 21.37 -0.19
CA PHE A 81 -6.44 20.05 -0.15
C PHE A 81 -7.44 19.97 1.01
N VAL A 82 -8.64 19.49 0.70
CA VAL A 82 -9.75 19.44 1.65
C VAL A 82 -10.58 18.18 1.46
N LEU A 83 -11.33 17.80 2.47
CA LEU A 83 -12.45 16.87 2.34
C LEU A 83 -13.74 17.69 2.31
N ALA A 84 -14.70 17.28 1.47
CA ALA A 84 -15.93 18.03 1.26
C ALA A 84 -17.15 17.11 1.24
N GLU A 85 -18.17 17.46 2.02
CA GLU A 85 -19.43 16.73 2.11
C GLU A 85 -20.63 17.65 1.82
N PRO A 86 -21.71 17.16 1.18
CA PRO A 86 -22.89 17.98 0.89
C PRO A 86 -23.50 18.62 2.14
N ALA A 87 -23.77 19.93 2.09
CA ALA A 87 -24.35 20.71 3.19
C ALA A 87 -25.60 21.51 2.76
N GLY A 88 -26.44 20.93 1.90
CA GLY A 88 -27.67 21.55 1.44
C GLY A 88 -27.46 22.70 0.43
N LYS A 89 -28.27 23.76 0.56
CA LYS A 89 -28.24 24.96 -0.31
C LYS A 89 -28.27 26.23 0.54
N ASN A 90 -27.64 27.30 0.06
CA ASN A 90 -27.79 28.64 0.67
C ASN A 90 -29.07 29.35 0.19
N ASP A 91 -29.33 30.54 0.74
CA ASP A 91 -30.52 31.37 0.42
C ASP A 91 -30.65 31.68 -1.08
N ALA A 92 -29.53 31.76 -1.80
CA ALA A 92 -29.48 31.95 -3.24
C ALA A 92 -29.65 30.64 -4.04
N GLY A 93 -30.04 29.54 -3.40
CA GLY A 93 -30.28 28.23 -4.01
C GLY A 93 -29.03 27.49 -4.47
N LYS A 94 -27.83 27.97 -4.15
CA LYS A 94 -26.55 27.35 -4.56
C LYS A 94 -26.22 26.19 -3.62
N LYS A 95 -25.79 25.05 -4.19
CA LYS A 95 -25.33 23.89 -3.42
C LYS A 95 -24.13 24.27 -2.55
N MET A 96 -24.18 23.89 -1.29
CA MET A 96 -23.14 24.10 -0.30
C MET A 96 -22.46 22.77 0.04
N VAL A 97 -21.21 22.84 0.47
CA VAL A 97 -20.46 21.72 1.06
C VAL A 97 -19.86 22.17 2.38
N SER A 98 -19.86 21.27 3.36
CA SER A 98 -19.04 21.41 4.56
C SER A 98 -17.62 21.00 4.19
N VAL A 99 -16.63 21.79 4.61
CA VAL A 99 -15.23 21.62 4.23
C VAL A 99 -14.38 21.48 5.48
N ILE A 100 -13.53 20.45 5.48
CA ILE A 100 -12.48 20.25 6.48
C ILE A 100 -11.13 20.17 5.77
N ASP A 101 -10.09 20.68 6.41
CA ASP A 101 -8.73 20.54 5.90
C ASP A 101 -8.33 19.06 5.83
N ALA A 102 -7.70 18.63 4.73
CA ALA A 102 -7.42 17.21 4.50
C ALA A 102 -6.35 16.65 5.45
N ILE A 103 -5.51 17.52 6.02
CA ILE A 103 -4.30 17.16 6.76
C ILE A 103 -4.54 17.41 8.25
N SER A 104 -4.75 18.67 8.62
CA SER A 104 -4.98 19.09 10.01
C SER A 104 -6.36 18.72 10.58
N LYS A 105 -7.27 18.26 9.72
CA LYS A 105 -8.68 17.95 10.04
C LYS A 105 -9.47 19.13 10.62
N GLN A 106 -8.93 20.34 10.55
CA GLN A 106 -9.61 21.54 11.06
C GLN A 106 -10.82 21.89 10.20
N PRO A 107 -11.99 22.20 10.81
CA PRO A 107 -13.14 22.69 10.07
C PRO A 107 -12.86 24.03 9.40
N LEU A 108 -13.11 24.13 8.09
CA LEU A 108 -12.99 25.36 7.29
C LEU A 108 -14.35 26.02 7.01
N GLY A 109 -15.42 25.45 7.58
CA GLY A 109 -16.79 25.92 7.42
C GLY A 109 -17.44 25.48 6.11
N GLN A 110 -18.52 26.16 5.72
CA GLN A 110 -19.25 25.84 4.50
C GLN A 110 -18.79 26.68 3.32
N MET A 111 -18.69 26.06 2.14
CA MET A 111 -18.35 26.72 0.89
C MET A 111 -19.38 26.39 -0.19
N VAL A 112 -19.50 27.26 -1.19
CA VAL A 112 -20.28 26.95 -2.39
C VAL A 112 -19.62 25.76 -3.10
N ALA A 113 -20.35 24.69 -3.42
CA ALA A 113 -19.80 23.48 -4.04
C ALA A 113 -18.97 23.74 -5.32
N LYS A 114 -19.26 24.84 -6.04
CA LYS A 114 -18.52 25.26 -7.23
C LYS A 114 -17.11 25.79 -6.93
N SER A 115 -16.80 26.20 -5.70
CA SER A 115 -15.48 26.70 -5.30
C SER A 115 -14.48 25.58 -5.02
N VAL A 116 -14.94 24.36 -4.74
CA VAL A 116 -14.10 23.17 -4.57
C VAL A 116 -14.15 22.29 -5.81
N LYS A 117 -13.13 21.46 -6.01
CA LYS A 117 -13.10 20.46 -7.09
C LYS A 117 -12.56 19.14 -6.56
N GLN A 118 -13.32 18.08 -6.79
CA GLN A 118 -12.93 16.72 -6.43
C GLN A 118 -11.74 16.27 -7.26
N ILE A 119 -10.80 15.57 -6.62
CA ILE A 119 -9.70 14.87 -7.26
C ILE A 119 -10.14 13.44 -7.52
N LYS A 120 -10.13 13.03 -8.78
CA LYS A 120 -10.64 11.74 -9.22
C LYS A 120 -9.52 10.91 -9.84
N PRO A 121 -8.71 10.19 -9.04
CA PRO A 121 -7.70 9.30 -9.58
C PRO A 121 -8.34 8.18 -10.40
N ASN A 122 -7.75 7.91 -11.57
CA ASN A 122 -8.14 6.79 -12.42
C ASN A 122 -7.73 5.45 -11.77
N SER A 123 -8.19 4.32 -12.33
CA SER A 123 -7.89 2.99 -11.77
C SER A 123 -6.38 2.73 -11.62
N GLY A 124 -5.57 3.12 -12.61
CA GLY A 124 -4.12 2.94 -12.56
C GLY A 124 -3.45 3.77 -11.44
N VAL A 125 -3.86 5.02 -11.25
CA VAL A 125 -3.37 5.84 -10.13
C VAL A 125 -3.79 5.23 -8.79
N ARG A 126 -5.03 4.77 -8.66
CA ARG A 126 -5.50 4.14 -7.41
C ARG A 126 -4.72 2.86 -7.09
N ALA A 127 -4.42 2.03 -8.08
CA ALA A 127 -3.60 0.84 -7.90
C ALA A 127 -2.22 1.21 -7.36
N LYS A 128 -1.56 2.19 -7.99
CA LYS A 128 -0.26 2.71 -7.54
C LYS A 128 -0.28 3.29 -6.14
N ILE A 129 -1.32 4.05 -5.78
CA ILE A 129 -1.52 4.54 -4.42
C ILE A 129 -1.65 3.36 -3.44
N ALA A 130 -2.45 2.34 -3.77
CA ALA A 130 -2.62 1.17 -2.92
C ALA A 130 -1.29 0.42 -2.69
N THR A 131 -0.53 0.18 -3.75
CA THR A 131 0.81 -0.44 -3.65
C THR A 131 1.76 0.36 -2.77
N THR A 132 1.74 1.68 -2.90
CA THR A 132 2.63 2.60 -2.16
C THR A 132 2.23 2.72 -0.69
N LEU A 133 0.93 2.60 -0.39
CA LEU A 133 0.39 2.74 0.96
C LEU A 133 0.79 1.56 1.87
N VAL A 134 0.97 0.37 1.30
CA VAL A 134 1.22 -0.87 2.03
C VAL A 134 2.41 -0.76 3.01
N PRO A 135 3.63 -0.33 2.60
CA PRO A 135 4.74 -0.16 3.53
C PRO A 135 4.44 0.78 4.71
N ILE A 136 3.70 1.86 4.49
CA ILE A 136 3.33 2.83 5.54
C ILE A 136 2.37 2.17 6.54
N GLN A 137 1.40 1.40 6.05
CA GLN A 137 0.41 0.73 6.87
C GLN A 137 1.04 -0.37 7.74
N LEU A 138 2.03 -1.11 7.22
CA LEU A 138 2.72 -2.18 7.96
C LEU A 138 3.51 -1.68 9.18
N THR A 139 3.89 -0.40 9.20
CA THR A 139 4.64 0.21 10.32
C THR A 139 3.76 1.07 11.21
N SER A 140 2.42 0.97 11.11
CA SER A 140 1.50 1.76 11.93
C SER A 140 1.50 1.28 13.37
N ASP A 141 1.35 2.21 14.32
CA ASP A 141 1.14 1.89 15.74
C ASP A 141 -0.22 1.18 15.97
N ASP A 142 -1.18 1.33 15.04
CA ASP A 142 -2.47 0.67 15.09
C ASP A 142 -2.41 -0.72 14.41
N ILE A 143 -2.76 -1.77 15.16
CA ILE A 143 -2.78 -3.15 14.68
C ILE A 143 -3.78 -3.36 13.53
N GLU A 144 -4.93 -2.68 13.54
CA GLU A 144 -5.94 -2.85 12.50
C GLU A 144 -5.49 -2.24 11.17
N VAL A 145 -4.74 -1.13 11.24
CA VAL A 145 -4.10 -0.54 10.06
C VAL A 145 -3.03 -1.48 9.50
N ARG A 146 -2.20 -2.09 10.34
CA ARG A 146 -1.22 -3.10 9.92
C ARG A 146 -1.86 -4.32 9.28
N ARG A 147 -2.94 -4.84 9.88
CA ARG A 147 -3.75 -5.95 9.32
C ARG A 147 -4.30 -5.57 7.94
N GLY A 148 -4.87 -4.37 7.80
CA GLY A 148 -5.37 -3.86 6.53
C GLY A 148 -4.27 -3.73 5.46
N GLY A 149 -3.08 -3.28 5.85
CA GLY A 149 -1.90 -3.21 4.96
C GLY A 149 -1.45 -4.59 4.48
N LEU A 150 -1.40 -5.57 5.38
CA LEU A 150 -1.06 -6.95 5.05
C LEU A 150 -2.13 -7.60 4.15
N ASP A 151 -3.42 -7.35 4.40
CA ASP A 151 -4.52 -7.80 3.55
C ASP A 151 -4.38 -7.23 2.13
N ALA A 152 -4.10 -5.93 2.01
CA ALA A 152 -3.91 -5.28 0.72
C ALA A 152 -2.70 -5.86 -0.01
N MET A 153 -1.58 -6.07 0.68
CA MET A 153 -0.39 -6.71 0.13
C MET A 153 -0.68 -8.13 -0.36
N SER A 154 -1.36 -8.95 0.44
CA SER A 154 -1.59 -10.37 0.10
C SER A 154 -2.41 -10.57 -1.18
N ARG A 155 -3.21 -9.58 -1.57
CA ARG A 155 -4.02 -9.60 -2.81
C ARG A 155 -3.21 -9.21 -4.05
N ASP A 156 -2.18 -8.40 -3.88
CA ASP A 156 -1.36 -7.85 -4.97
C ASP A 156 0.07 -7.61 -4.49
N ILE A 157 0.83 -8.70 -4.35
CA ILE A 157 2.21 -8.64 -3.92
C ILE A 157 3.05 -8.06 -5.06
N GLN A 158 3.85 -7.04 -4.75
CA GLN A 158 4.74 -6.38 -5.70
C GLN A 158 6.22 -6.55 -5.26
N PRO A 159 7.19 -6.49 -6.19
CA PRO A 159 8.62 -6.65 -5.84
C PRO A 159 9.09 -5.70 -4.74
N GLY A 160 8.61 -4.45 -4.76
CA GLY A 160 8.95 -3.43 -3.76
C GLY A 160 8.40 -3.69 -2.35
N HIS A 161 7.61 -4.74 -2.15
CA HIS A 161 7.01 -5.09 -0.85
C HIS A 161 7.89 -5.98 0.03
N LEU A 162 8.81 -6.76 -0.56
CA LEU A 162 9.63 -7.74 0.16
C LEU A 162 10.39 -7.12 1.34
N LEU A 163 11.19 -6.09 1.05
CA LEU A 163 12.04 -5.46 2.06
C LEU A 163 11.22 -4.72 3.14
N PRO A 164 10.16 -3.95 2.82
CA PRO A 164 9.24 -3.43 3.82
C PRO A 164 8.59 -4.51 4.70
N LEU A 165 8.15 -5.63 4.11
CA LEU A 165 7.53 -6.72 4.86
C LEU A 165 8.52 -7.39 5.81
N GLN A 166 9.76 -7.61 5.39
CA GLN A 166 10.83 -8.14 6.24
C GLN A 166 11.05 -7.26 7.48
N ARG A 167 11.16 -5.94 7.28
CA ARG A 167 11.30 -5.00 8.41
C ARG A 167 10.08 -4.99 9.32
N ALA A 168 8.89 -5.11 8.76
CA ALA A 168 7.66 -5.20 9.53
C ALA A 168 7.63 -6.47 10.40
N ILE A 169 8.04 -7.63 9.88
CA ILE A 169 8.15 -8.89 10.63
C ILE A 169 9.12 -8.76 11.81
N GLU A 170 10.25 -8.09 11.61
CA GLU A 170 11.25 -7.86 12.67
C GLU A 170 10.71 -6.99 13.80
N ALA A 171 9.93 -5.95 13.46
CA ALA A 171 9.33 -5.01 14.41
C ALA A 171 7.99 -5.48 15.00
N GLU A 172 7.35 -6.51 14.43
CA GLU A 172 6.02 -6.95 14.82
C GLU A 172 6.03 -7.59 16.22
N THR A 173 5.08 -7.15 17.04
CA THR A 173 4.92 -7.54 18.44
C THR A 173 3.72 -8.46 18.67
N ASP A 174 2.69 -8.39 17.83
CA ASP A 174 1.55 -9.28 17.86
C ASP A 174 1.92 -10.62 17.20
N PRO A 175 1.88 -11.75 17.93
CA PRO A 175 2.36 -13.03 17.42
C PRO A 175 1.53 -13.56 16.25
N ASP A 176 0.22 -13.35 16.26
CA ASP A 176 -0.68 -13.82 15.20
C ASP A 176 -0.46 -13.04 13.90
N LEU A 177 -0.33 -11.72 14.00
CA LEU A 177 -0.01 -10.87 12.86
C LEU A 177 1.39 -11.17 12.32
N LYS A 178 2.37 -11.40 13.20
CA LYS A 178 3.74 -11.78 12.79
C LYS A 178 3.75 -13.06 11.98
N SER A 179 3.11 -14.12 12.49
CA SER A 179 3.00 -15.39 11.77
C SER A 179 2.36 -15.22 10.40
N ARG A 180 1.34 -14.37 10.31
CA ARG A 180 0.68 -14.04 9.04
C ARG A 180 1.59 -13.26 8.10
N MET A 181 2.36 -12.29 8.60
CA MET A 181 3.35 -11.55 7.80
C MET A 181 4.42 -12.48 7.24
N GLU A 182 4.95 -13.39 8.06
CA GLU A 182 5.92 -14.42 7.65
C GLU A 182 5.36 -15.32 6.54
N GLN A 183 4.10 -15.73 6.66
CA GLN A 183 3.43 -16.51 5.61
C GLN A 183 3.29 -15.71 4.30
N VAL A 184 2.88 -14.44 4.36
CA VAL A 184 2.82 -13.57 3.16
C VAL A 184 4.22 -13.36 2.59
N TYR A 185 5.25 -13.29 3.43
CA TYR A 185 6.64 -13.17 2.98
C TYR A 185 7.08 -14.38 2.16
N VAL A 186 6.72 -15.60 2.57
CA VAL A 186 6.98 -16.81 1.78
C VAL A 186 6.35 -16.70 0.39
N TYR A 187 5.10 -16.25 0.30
CA TYR A 187 4.43 -16.04 -0.99
C TYR A 187 5.09 -14.94 -1.82
N ALA A 188 5.57 -13.87 -1.17
CA ALA A 188 6.26 -12.77 -1.82
C ALA A 188 7.64 -13.18 -2.36
N ALA A 189 8.39 -13.97 -1.59
CA ALA A 189 9.68 -14.52 -2.00
C ALA A 189 9.52 -15.42 -3.22
N ILE A 190 8.50 -16.28 -3.24
CA ILE A 190 8.21 -17.13 -4.40
C ILE A 190 7.88 -16.30 -5.65
N ALA A 191 7.10 -15.23 -5.50
CA ALA A 191 6.65 -14.42 -6.63
C ALA A 191 7.73 -13.49 -7.19
N HIS A 192 8.57 -12.90 -6.32
CA HIS A 192 9.44 -11.77 -6.69
C HIS A 192 10.87 -11.85 -6.13
N GLY A 193 11.23 -12.92 -5.41
CA GLY A 193 12.57 -13.11 -4.86
C GLY A 193 13.64 -13.18 -5.94
N THR A 194 14.80 -12.59 -5.66
CA THR A 194 15.94 -12.56 -6.59
C THR A 194 17.06 -13.52 -6.21
N ASP A 195 17.10 -13.97 -4.95
CA ASP A 195 18.04 -14.98 -4.48
C ASP A 195 17.45 -16.38 -4.69
N ALA A 196 18.11 -17.20 -5.50
CA ALA A 196 17.60 -18.53 -5.86
C ALA A 196 17.48 -19.46 -4.63
N GLY A 197 18.39 -19.34 -3.65
CA GLY A 197 18.35 -20.15 -2.44
C GLY A 197 17.18 -19.77 -1.52
N GLU A 198 16.90 -18.48 -1.38
CA GLU A 198 15.74 -17.98 -0.65
C GLU A 198 14.43 -18.42 -1.29
N VAL A 199 14.32 -18.32 -2.63
CA VAL A 199 13.14 -18.79 -3.36
C VAL A 199 12.95 -20.30 -3.19
N GLU A 200 14.01 -21.09 -3.31
CA GLU A 200 13.96 -22.54 -3.09
C GLU A 200 13.51 -22.89 -1.66
N ALA A 201 14.10 -22.23 -0.66
CA ALA A 201 13.72 -22.41 0.74
C ALA A 201 12.26 -22.04 1.00
N ALA A 202 11.78 -20.94 0.41
CA ALA A 202 10.38 -20.52 0.49
C ALA A 202 9.43 -21.57 -0.13
N ILE A 203 9.75 -22.11 -1.31
CA ILE A 203 8.98 -23.20 -1.94
C ILE A 203 8.93 -24.43 -1.03
N LEU A 204 10.09 -24.87 -0.51
CA LEU A 204 10.18 -26.06 0.34
C LEU A 204 9.46 -25.87 1.69
N SER A 205 9.39 -24.65 2.21
CA SER A 205 8.65 -24.35 3.44
C SER A 205 7.15 -24.60 3.33
N LEU A 206 6.61 -24.59 2.10
CA LEU A 206 5.19 -24.86 1.82
C LEU A 206 4.87 -26.35 1.65
N ARG A 207 5.85 -27.25 1.91
CA ARG A 207 5.63 -28.70 1.88
C ARG A 207 4.43 -29.07 2.75
N ASP A 208 3.57 -29.95 2.23
CA ASP A 208 2.34 -30.45 2.87
C ASP A 208 1.25 -29.40 3.15
N ASN A 209 1.45 -28.13 2.77
CA ASN A 209 0.42 -27.10 2.88
C ASN A 209 -0.57 -27.17 1.70
N LEU A 210 -1.81 -27.56 2.00
CA LEU A 210 -2.87 -27.76 1.00
C LEU A 210 -3.80 -26.56 0.82
N SER A 211 -3.47 -25.40 1.39
CA SER A 211 -4.28 -24.19 1.29
C SER A 211 -4.43 -23.70 -0.16
N LEU A 212 -5.49 -22.93 -0.42
CA LEU A 212 -5.74 -22.35 -1.74
C LEU A 212 -4.68 -21.31 -2.08
N GLU A 213 -4.20 -20.60 -1.07
CA GLU A 213 -3.17 -19.57 -1.14
C GLU A 213 -1.82 -20.18 -1.54
N THR A 214 -1.42 -21.29 -0.91
CA THR A 214 -0.20 -22.02 -1.30
C THR A 214 -0.30 -22.51 -2.75
N ARG A 215 -1.43 -23.09 -3.16
CA ARG A 215 -1.63 -23.48 -4.55
C ARG A 215 -1.56 -22.28 -5.49
N ALA A 216 -2.17 -21.16 -5.13
CA ALA A 216 -2.12 -19.93 -5.90
C ALA A 216 -0.68 -19.38 -6.04
N ALA A 217 0.15 -19.50 -5.01
CA ALA A 217 1.54 -19.07 -5.04
C ALA A 217 2.43 -20.00 -5.90
N LEU A 218 2.17 -21.31 -5.88
CA LEU A 218 2.99 -22.30 -6.60
C LEU A 218 2.57 -22.49 -8.07
N ASN A 219 1.28 -22.34 -8.40
CA ASN A 219 0.77 -22.55 -9.76
C ASN A 219 1.50 -21.73 -10.84
N PRO A 220 1.83 -20.43 -10.63
CA PRO A 220 2.60 -19.64 -11.59
C PRO A 220 3.96 -20.27 -11.94
N LEU A 221 4.62 -20.96 -11.01
CA LEU A 221 5.92 -21.60 -11.25
C LEU A 221 5.85 -22.75 -12.27
N LEU A 222 4.67 -23.34 -12.43
CA LEU A 222 4.43 -24.42 -13.39
C LEU A 222 4.09 -23.90 -14.79
N THR A 223 3.90 -22.59 -14.94
CA THR A 223 3.57 -22.00 -16.24
C THR A 223 4.82 -21.86 -17.10
N SER A 224 4.76 -22.43 -18.31
CA SER A 224 5.82 -22.32 -19.31
C SER A 224 5.39 -21.43 -20.46
N GLN A 225 6.31 -20.65 -21.02
CA GLN A 225 6.11 -19.87 -22.24
C GLN A 225 7.00 -20.39 -23.38
N VAL A 226 6.49 -20.38 -24.61
CA VAL A 226 7.26 -20.72 -25.80
C VAL A 226 8.02 -19.47 -26.26
N LYS A 227 9.34 -19.58 -26.34
CA LYS A 227 10.22 -18.57 -26.94
C LYS A 227 10.97 -19.19 -28.10
N VAL A 228 11.32 -18.35 -29.09
CA VAL A 228 12.14 -18.74 -30.25
C VAL A 228 13.50 -18.08 -30.10
N ALA A 229 14.57 -18.85 -30.24
CA ALA A 229 15.94 -18.37 -30.21
C ALA A 229 16.79 -19.17 -31.21
N VAL A 230 17.83 -18.54 -31.75
CA VAL A 230 18.79 -19.21 -32.64
C VAL A 230 19.69 -20.17 -31.84
N GLU A 231 20.09 -19.74 -30.65
CA GLU A 231 20.83 -20.53 -29.66
C GLU A 231 20.02 -20.59 -28.36
N LEU A 232 20.08 -21.73 -27.67
CA LEU A 232 19.36 -21.91 -26.42
C LEU A 232 20.05 -21.11 -25.30
N PRO A 233 19.31 -20.30 -24.52
CA PRO A 233 19.86 -19.58 -23.37
C PRO A 233 20.31 -20.56 -22.27
N GLY A 234 21.50 -20.34 -21.72
CA GLY A 234 22.09 -21.18 -20.66
C GLY A 234 21.73 -20.76 -19.24
N ASP A 235 21.10 -19.60 -19.07
CA ASP A 235 20.78 -18.95 -17.80
C ASP A 235 19.30 -19.05 -17.43
N VAL A 236 18.54 -19.94 -18.08
CA VAL A 236 17.11 -20.11 -17.82
C VAL A 236 16.75 -21.58 -17.59
N ASN A 237 15.67 -21.80 -16.83
CA ASN A 237 15.06 -23.10 -16.71
C ASN A 237 14.32 -23.47 -18.01
N ILE A 238 14.86 -24.42 -18.79
CA ILE A 238 14.26 -24.90 -20.03
C ILE A 238 13.33 -26.09 -19.73
N ALA A 239 12.02 -25.84 -19.74
CA ALA A 239 11.04 -26.91 -19.57
C ALA A 239 11.03 -27.90 -20.75
N ARG A 240 11.24 -27.42 -21.98
CA ARG A 240 11.15 -28.22 -23.20
C ARG A 240 11.84 -27.55 -24.40
N ILE A 241 12.62 -28.31 -25.16
CA ILE A 241 13.18 -27.89 -26.46
C ILE A 241 12.23 -28.33 -27.57
N ILE A 242 11.80 -27.40 -28.43
CA ILE A 242 10.89 -27.68 -29.56
C ILE A 242 11.63 -27.38 -30.87
N THR A 243 11.91 -28.43 -31.64
CA THR A 243 12.41 -28.31 -33.01
C THR A 243 11.23 -28.46 -33.98
N PRO A 244 10.90 -27.40 -34.77
CA PRO A 244 9.79 -27.46 -35.73
C PRO A 244 9.92 -28.65 -36.68
N GLY A 245 8.83 -29.40 -36.86
CA GLY A 245 8.80 -30.59 -37.72
C GLY A 245 9.46 -31.84 -37.14
N VAL A 246 10.15 -31.76 -36.00
CA VAL A 246 10.87 -32.90 -35.38
C VAL A 246 10.30 -33.27 -34.02
N SER A 247 9.95 -32.28 -33.18
CA SER A 247 9.53 -32.55 -31.81
C SER A 247 8.01 -32.79 -31.66
N VAL A 248 7.63 -33.81 -30.89
CA VAL A 248 6.23 -34.08 -30.47
C VAL A 248 6.07 -33.90 -28.97
N LYS A 249 4.87 -33.51 -28.53
CA LYS A 249 4.54 -33.37 -27.09
C LYS A 249 4.13 -34.72 -26.55
N LYS A 250 4.84 -35.23 -25.54
CA LYS A 250 4.43 -36.44 -24.80
C LYS A 250 3.32 -36.11 -23.81
N SER A 251 2.64 -37.15 -23.31
CA SER A 251 1.55 -37.03 -22.32
C SER A 251 1.99 -36.38 -21.00
N ASP A 252 3.26 -36.57 -20.61
CA ASP A 252 3.90 -35.93 -19.45
C ASP A 252 4.35 -34.49 -19.69
N GLY A 253 4.13 -33.95 -20.90
CA GLY A 253 4.52 -32.60 -21.29
C GLY A 253 5.94 -32.45 -21.85
N THR A 254 6.78 -33.51 -21.81
CA THR A 254 8.16 -33.48 -22.33
C THR A 254 8.22 -33.55 -23.87
N SER A 255 9.39 -33.27 -24.44
CA SER A 255 9.65 -33.49 -25.88
C SER A 255 9.98 -34.95 -26.19
N GLY A 256 9.25 -35.52 -27.16
CA GLY A 256 9.70 -36.67 -27.94
C GLY A 256 10.17 -36.24 -29.34
N SER A 257 10.74 -37.18 -30.09
CA SER A 257 11.02 -37.01 -31.53
C SER A 257 10.00 -37.77 -32.34
N VAL A 258 9.59 -37.21 -33.47
CA VAL A 258 9.11 -38.02 -34.60
C VAL A 258 10.34 -38.79 -35.08
N MET A 259 10.34 -40.12 -34.96
CA MET A 259 11.25 -40.94 -35.77
C MET A 259 10.70 -41.00 -37.18
#